data_AF-A0A967HDI9-F1
#
_entry.id   AF-A0A967HDI9-F1
#
_cell.length_a   1.000
_cell.length_b   1.000
_cell.length_c   1.000
_cell.angle_alpha   90.00
_cell.angle_beta   90.00
_cell.angle_gamma   90.00
#
_symmetry.space_group_name_H-M   'P 1'
#
loop_
_entity.id
_entity.type
_entity.pdbx_description
1 polymer ?
#
loop_
_entity_poly.entity_id
_entity_poly.type
_entity_poly.pdbx_seq_one_letter_code
_entity_poly.pdbx_strand_id
1 'polypeptide(L)'
;PRRLTPTEGIQYAESDPAWSPDGTRVVFWSYGYGIATVSVGGGWPATMFMEFPTVAYGAKPVWSPDGVSVAFTARVGDGRQIWTRAGDR
;
A
#
# COMPACT_ATOMS: atom_id res chain seq x y z
N PRO A 1 14.31 10.80 -12.10
CA PRO A 1 13.20 10.27 -11.25
C PRO A 1 11.90 10.23 -12.07
N ARG A 2 11.07 9.20 -11.89
CA ARG A 2 9.77 9.06 -12.58
C ARG A 2 8.68 8.82 -11.54
N ARG A 3 7.59 9.57 -11.64
CA ARG A 3 6.38 9.39 -10.83
C ARG A 3 5.49 8.30 -11.44
N LEU A 4 4.94 7.41 -10.61
CA LEU A 4 4.07 6.31 -11.05
C LEU A 4 2.59 6.66 -10.96
N THR A 5 2.20 7.45 -9.96
CA THR A 5 0.81 7.80 -9.66
C THR A 5 0.48 9.21 -10.17
N PRO A 6 -0.70 9.45 -10.76
CA PRO A 6 -1.14 10.78 -11.18
C PRO A 6 -1.75 11.62 -10.03
N THR A 7 -1.61 11.19 -8.77
CA THR A 7 -2.26 11.73 -7.56
C THR A 7 -1.55 12.95 -6.94
N GLU A 8 -2.20 14.12 -6.87
CA GLU A 8 -1.56 15.36 -6.41
C GLU A 8 -2.20 15.97 -5.15
N GLY A 9 -1.38 16.55 -4.29
CA GLY A 9 -1.80 17.22 -3.05
C GLY A 9 -1.57 16.40 -1.79
N ILE A 10 -1.65 17.05 -0.63
CA ILE A 10 -1.36 16.44 0.68
C ILE A 10 -2.32 15.29 1.01
N GLN A 11 -3.54 15.32 0.46
CA GLN A 11 -4.52 14.24 0.63
C GLN A 11 -4.12 12.94 -0.07
N TYR A 12 -3.06 12.95 -0.89
CA TYR A 12 -2.47 11.77 -1.50
C TYR A 12 -0.98 11.64 -1.17
N ALA A 13 -0.55 12.07 0.02
CA ALA A 13 0.80 11.77 0.48
C ALA A 13 1.03 10.25 0.47
N GLU A 14 2.11 9.83 -0.19
CA GLU A 14 2.45 8.42 -0.46
C GLU A 14 3.80 8.09 0.18
N SER A 15 3.92 6.92 0.83
CA SER A 15 5.14 6.47 1.49
C SER A 15 5.23 4.95 1.59
N ASP A 16 6.35 4.47 2.14
CA ASP A 16 6.61 3.05 2.41
C ASP A 16 6.43 2.12 1.18
N PRO A 17 7.07 2.41 0.02
CA PRO A 17 6.92 1.56 -1.15
C PRO A 17 7.65 0.22 -1.00
N ALA A 18 7.06 -0.85 -1.50
CA ALA A 18 7.67 -2.17 -1.65
C ALA A 18 7.32 -2.79 -3.01
N TRP A 19 8.32 -3.36 -3.68
CA TRP A 19 8.15 -4.05 -4.96
C TRP A 19 7.44 -5.39 -4.78
N SER A 20 6.58 -5.76 -5.72
CA SER A 20 6.09 -7.13 -5.83
C SER A 20 7.24 -8.07 -6.23
N PRO A 21 7.19 -9.37 -5.85
CA PRO A 21 8.27 -10.31 -6.16
C PRO A 21 8.52 -10.51 -7.67
N ASP A 22 7.47 -10.36 -8.49
CA ASP A 22 7.54 -10.42 -9.94
C ASP A 22 8.03 -9.11 -10.60
N GLY A 23 8.22 -8.05 -9.80
CA GLY A 23 8.68 -6.74 -10.27
C GLY A 23 7.66 -5.96 -11.11
N THR A 24 6.38 -6.36 -11.16
CA THR A 24 5.38 -5.71 -12.03
C THR A 24 4.57 -4.62 -11.33
N ARG A 25 4.54 -4.63 -9.99
CA ARG A 25 3.74 -3.70 -9.17
C ARG A 25 4.56 -3.18 -7.99
N VAL A 26 4.08 -2.07 -7.43
CA VAL A 26 4.55 -1.51 -6.16
C VAL A 26 3.36 -1.42 -5.22
N VAL A 27 3.49 -1.91 -3.98
CA VAL A 27 2.55 -1.62 -2.89
C VAL A 27 3.11 -0.47 -2.06
N PHE A 28 2.24 0.40 -1.54
CA PHE A 28 2.62 1.56 -0.75
C PHE A 28 1.47 1.97 0.17
N TRP A 29 1.77 2.83 1.14
CA TRP A 29 0.75 3.54 1.90
C TRP A 29 0.44 4.88 1.21
N SER A 30 -0.85 5.24 1.17
CA SER A 30 -1.34 6.52 0.68
C SER A 30 -2.36 7.08 1.66
N TYR A 31 -2.29 8.39 1.93
CA TYR A 31 -3.32 9.07 2.72
C TYR A 31 -4.71 8.98 2.05
N GLY A 32 -4.77 9.02 0.72
CA GLY A 32 -6.02 9.00 -0.03
C GLY A 32 -6.54 7.60 -0.34
N TYR A 33 -5.66 6.59 -0.36
CA TYR A 33 -6.00 5.23 -0.81
C TYR A 33 -5.73 4.12 0.22
N GLY A 34 -5.18 4.42 1.40
CA GLY A 34 -4.80 3.42 2.41
C GLY A 34 -3.59 2.58 1.96
N ILE A 35 -3.65 1.26 2.13
CA ILE A 35 -2.74 0.34 1.43
C ILE A 35 -3.19 0.25 -0.02
N ALA A 36 -2.32 0.63 -0.94
CA ALA A 36 -2.63 0.65 -2.36
C ALA A 36 -1.49 0.06 -3.19
N THR A 37 -1.82 -0.32 -4.42
CA THR A 37 -0.85 -0.77 -5.42
C THR A 37 -0.88 0.08 -6.66
N VAL A 38 0.24 0.13 -7.38
CA VAL A 38 0.33 0.74 -8.71
C VAL A 38 1.19 -0.14 -9.60
N SER A 39 0.83 -0.20 -10.89
CA SER A 39 1.69 -0.81 -11.90
C SER A 39 2.99 -0.03 -12.03
N VAL A 40 4.09 -0.72 -12.34
CA VAL A 40 5.39 -0.09 -12.66
C VAL A 40 5.31 0.73 -13.96
N GLY A 41 4.31 0.44 -14.82
CA GLY A 41 3.93 1.28 -15.95
C GLY A 41 3.34 2.63 -15.53
N GLY A 42 3.02 2.81 -14.24
CA GLY A 42 2.26 3.92 -13.71
C GLY A 42 0.75 3.76 -13.88
N GLY A 43 0.00 4.73 -13.41
CA GLY A 43 -1.46 4.74 -13.43
C GLY A 43 -2.05 5.08 -12.09
N TRP A 44 -3.38 5.02 -12.02
CA TRP A 44 -4.09 5.27 -10.77
C TRP A 44 -3.84 4.16 -9.75
N PRO A 45 -3.67 4.51 -8.46
CA PRO A 45 -3.59 3.51 -7.40
C PRO A 45 -4.84 2.63 -7.36
N ALA A 46 -4.63 1.34 -7.13
CA ALA A 46 -5.68 0.40 -6.74
C ALA A 46 -5.65 0.22 -5.22
N THR A 47 -6.70 0.64 -4.53
CA THR A 47 -6.84 0.43 -3.08
C THR A 47 -6.98 -1.05 -2.78
N MET A 48 -6.07 -1.58 -1.97
CA MET A 48 -6.19 -2.91 -1.39
C MET A 48 -6.93 -2.86 -0.05
N PHE A 49 -6.57 -1.94 0.85
CA PHE A 49 -7.20 -1.79 2.15
C PHE A 49 -7.26 -0.31 2.55
N MET A 50 -8.44 0.19 2.89
CA MET A 50 -8.62 1.56 3.36
C MET A 50 -9.60 1.58 4.52
N GLU A 51 -9.08 1.92 5.70
CA GLU A 51 -9.88 2.17 6.89
C GLU A 51 -9.10 3.14 7.77
N PHE A 52 -9.66 4.32 8.00
CA PHE A 52 -9.08 5.32 8.88
C PHE A 52 -9.82 5.32 10.22
N PRO A 53 -9.10 5.40 11.36
CA PRO A 53 -7.66 5.61 11.51
C PRO A 53 -6.82 4.31 11.54
N THR A 54 -7.41 3.16 11.22
CA THR A 54 -6.80 1.82 11.32
C THR A 54 -5.48 1.70 10.54
N VAL A 55 -5.46 2.13 9.27
CA VAL A 55 -4.25 2.15 8.42
C VAL A 55 -3.77 3.59 8.23
N ALA A 56 -2.99 4.05 9.20
CA ALA A 56 -2.37 5.36 9.20
C ALA A 56 -0.92 5.30 8.71
N TYR A 57 -0.30 6.49 8.60
CA TYR A 57 1.11 6.66 8.24
C TYR A 57 2.04 5.69 9.01
N GLY A 58 3.04 5.18 8.29
CA GLY A 58 3.95 4.15 8.77
C GLY A 58 3.36 2.73 8.73
N ALA A 59 2.37 2.48 7.88
CA ALA A 59 1.75 1.16 7.73
C ALA A 59 2.76 0.12 7.22
N LYS A 60 3.79 0.52 6.45
CA LYS A 60 4.88 -0.34 5.98
C LYS A 60 4.41 -1.64 5.31
N PRO A 61 3.61 -1.56 4.23
CA PRO A 61 3.17 -2.74 3.50
C PRO A 61 4.34 -3.45 2.80
N VAL A 62 4.33 -4.78 2.81
CA VAL A 62 5.30 -5.62 2.09
C VAL A 62 4.59 -6.82 1.46
N TRP A 63 5.01 -7.22 0.27
CA TRP A 63 4.48 -8.43 -0.37
C TRP A 63 5.01 -9.70 0.28
N SER A 64 4.18 -10.75 0.29
CA SER A 64 4.63 -12.11 0.53
C SER A 64 5.57 -12.58 -0.61
N PRO A 65 6.49 -13.52 -0.37
CA PRO A 65 7.42 -14.00 -1.40
C PRO A 65 6.75 -14.61 -2.64
N ASP A 66 5.54 -15.16 -2.47
CA ASP A 66 4.73 -15.71 -3.55
C ASP A 66 3.90 -14.64 -4.30
N GLY A 67 3.93 -13.38 -3.85
CA GLY A 67 3.19 -12.26 -4.43
C GLY A 67 1.68 -12.30 -4.24
N VAL A 68 1.16 -13.20 -3.41
CA VAL A 68 -0.28 -13.42 -3.26
C VAL A 68 -0.89 -12.57 -2.14
N SER A 69 -0.09 -12.06 -1.21
CA SER A 69 -0.58 -11.32 -0.05
C SER A 69 0.33 -10.14 0.28
N VAL A 70 -0.20 -9.19 1.04
CA VAL A 70 0.55 -8.07 1.61
C VAL A 70 0.42 -8.11 3.12
N ALA A 71 1.56 -8.03 3.82
CA ALA A 71 1.62 -7.79 5.26
C ALA A 71 1.79 -6.29 5.54
N PHE A 72 1.15 -5.76 6.57
CA PHE A 72 1.24 -4.35 6.96
C PHE A 72 0.97 -4.19 8.46
N THR A 73 1.35 -3.04 9.01
CA THR A 73 0.99 -2.63 10.37
C THR A 73 -0.32 -1.85 10.37
N ALA A 74 -1.22 -2.17 11.27
CA ALA A 74 -2.49 -1.46 11.45
C ALA A 74 -2.83 -1.32 12.92
N ARG A 75 -3.64 -0.32 13.26
CA ARG A 75 -4.18 -0.12 14.61
C ARG A 75 -5.58 -0.71 14.68
N VAL A 76 -5.68 -1.92 15.24
CA VAL A 76 -6.96 -2.60 15.48
C VAL A 76 -7.06 -2.86 16.97
N GLY A 77 -8.09 -2.30 17.62
CA GLY A 77 -8.20 -2.31 19.08
C GLY A 77 -7.07 -1.50 19.76
N ASP A 78 -6.48 -2.07 20.81
CA ASP A 78 -5.61 -1.35 21.74
C ASP A 78 -4.14 -1.20 21.30
N GLY A 79 -3.82 -1.35 20.00
CA GLY A 79 -2.44 -1.19 19.57
C GLY A 79 -2.17 -1.40 18.09
N ARG A 80 -0.90 -1.17 17.71
CA ARG A 80 -0.40 -1.46 16.36
C ARG A 80 -0.03 -2.95 16.27
N GLN A 81 -0.64 -3.64 15.33
CA GLN A 81 -0.49 -5.08 15.12
C GLN A 81 -0.09 -5.36 13.67
N ILE A 82 0.37 -6.58 13.39
CA ILE A 82 0.69 -7.04 12.04
C ILE A 82 -0.53 -7.74 11.45
N TRP A 83 -0.89 -7.35 10.24
CA TRP A 83 -2.03 -7.85 9.49
C TRP A 83 -1.59 -8.30 8.11
N THR A 84 -2.30 -9.26 7.53
CA THR A 84 -2.14 -9.68 6.15
C THR A 84 -3.44 -9.50 5.39
N ARG A 85 -3.37 -9.07 4.14
CA ARG A 85 -4.51 -9.06 3.20
C ARG A 85 -4.10 -9.71 1.89
N ALA A 86 -5.01 -10.47 1.28
CA ALA A 86 -4.79 -11.00 -0.06
C ALA A 86 -4.55 -9.86 -1.06
N GLY A 87 -3.64 -10.10 -2.00
CA GLY A 87 -3.40 -9.29 -3.18
C GLY A 87 -4.56 -9.38 -4.17
N ASP A 88 -4.84 -8.29 -4.86
CA ASP A 88 -5.73 -8.30 -6.02
C ASP A 88 -4.95 -8.98 -7.16
N ARG A 89 -5.30 -10.22 -7.53
CA ARG A 89 -4.70 -10.86 -8.72
C ARG A 89 -5.08 -10.09 -9.97
#